data_AF-A0A170YDT3-F1
#
_entry.id   AF-A0A170YDT3-F1
#
_cell.length_a   1.000
_cell.length_b   1.000
_cell.length_c   1.000
_cell.angle_alpha   90.00
_cell.angle_beta   90.00
_cell.angle_gamma   90.00
#
_symmetry.space_group_name_H-M   'P 1'
#
loop_
_entity.id
_entity.type
_entity.pdbx_description
1 polymer ?
#
loop_
_entity_poly.entity_id
_entity_poly.type
_entity_poly.pdbx_seq_one_letter_code
_entity_poly.pdbx_strand_id
1 'polypeptide(L)'
;GNQSVDEEISQEYVTLIWSTTVSIFCVGGMIGGTLVGVIADQIGRKKGLIYNNILAAIAALCQGFAKHMGSCEMFILGRLIIGVNAGINAGLAPIYLTEISPVALRGAVGTVYQFVITISILLSQLLGLHSVLGTEDRWPFLFLFTLLPAFLQTITLPCCPETPKQVLKVTRNEIKAKQALIWLRGSLDVHAELEEMKGEL
;
A
#
# COMPACT_ATOMS: atom_id res chain seq x y z
N GLY A 1 -24.23 -41.75 1.03
CA GLY A 1 -23.87 -42.33 2.34
C GLY A 1 -22.61 -41.67 2.80
N ASN A 2 -21.46 -42.33 2.66
CA ASN A 2 -20.16 -41.75 3.07
C ASN A 2 -19.64 -40.66 2.13
N GLN A 3 -19.78 -40.80 0.80
CA GLN A 3 -19.29 -39.79 -0.16
C GLN A 3 -19.90 -38.39 0.04
N SER A 4 -21.19 -38.31 0.38
CA SER A 4 -21.89 -37.04 0.63
C SER A 4 -21.44 -36.38 1.94
N VAL A 5 -21.12 -37.17 2.98
CA VAL A 5 -20.66 -36.65 4.28
C VAL A 5 -19.19 -36.21 4.19
N ASP A 6 -18.35 -36.96 3.46
CA ASP A 6 -16.96 -36.58 3.23
C ASP A 6 -16.84 -35.32 2.33
N GLU A 7 -17.74 -35.14 1.35
CA GLU A 7 -17.83 -33.90 0.55
C GLU A 7 -18.29 -32.70 1.38
N GLU A 8 -19.27 -32.87 2.28
CA GLU A 8 -19.72 -31.80 3.17
C GLU A 8 -18.61 -31.35 4.14
N ILE A 9 -17.88 -32.29 4.76
CA ILE A 9 -16.76 -31.98 5.66
C ILE A 9 -15.62 -31.28 4.90
N SER A 10 -15.36 -31.68 3.65
CA SER A 10 -14.35 -31.04 2.80
C SER A 10 -14.73 -29.60 2.42
N GLN A 11 -16.00 -29.37 2.05
CA GLN A 11 -16.53 -28.04 1.74
C GLN A 11 -16.51 -27.10 2.95
N GLU A 12 -16.89 -27.57 4.13
CA GLU A 12 -16.82 -26.78 5.37
C GLU A 12 -15.37 -26.39 5.71
N TYR A 13 -14.43 -27.31 5.56
CA TYR A 13 -13.00 -27.07 5.83
C TYR A 13 -12.40 -26.03 4.86
N VAL A 14 -12.70 -26.14 3.57
CA VAL A 14 -12.27 -25.16 2.55
C VAL A 14 -12.87 -23.79 2.83
N THR A 15 -14.15 -23.75 3.20
CA THR A 15 -14.85 -22.50 3.55
C THR A 15 -14.26 -21.84 4.79
N LEU A 16 -13.90 -22.63 5.81
CA LEU A 16 -13.22 -22.15 7.00
C LEU A 16 -11.85 -21.54 6.67
N ILE A 17 -11.00 -22.25 5.93
CA ILE A 17 -9.69 -21.74 5.52
C ILE A 17 -9.84 -20.45 4.71
N TRP A 18 -10.78 -20.42 3.76
CA TRP A 18 -11.06 -19.23 2.96
C TRP A 18 -11.50 -18.04 3.82
N SER A 19 -12.45 -18.28 4.73
CA SER A 19 -12.98 -17.24 5.61
C SER A 19 -11.92 -16.69 6.56
N THR A 20 -11.07 -17.55 7.13
CA THR A 20 -9.91 -17.14 7.94
C THR A 20 -8.92 -16.32 7.12
N THR A 21 -8.63 -16.74 5.89
CA THR A 21 -7.72 -16.04 4.97
C THR A 21 -8.21 -14.64 4.63
N VAL A 22 -9.50 -14.46 4.39
CA VAL A 22 -10.09 -13.14 4.11
C VAL A 22 -10.13 -12.28 5.38
N SER A 23 -10.44 -12.88 6.52
CA SER A 23 -10.54 -12.16 7.79
C SER A 23 -9.19 -11.66 8.29
N ILE A 24 -8.13 -12.46 8.14
CA ILE A 24 -6.80 -12.09 8.62
C ILE A 24 -6.20 -10.90 7.83
N PHE A 25 -6.61 -10.72 6.57
CA PHE A 25 -6.28 -9.53 5.80
C PHE A 25 -6.84 -8.26 6.46
N CYS A 26 -8.09 -8.27 6.91
CA CYS A 26 -8.70 -7.15 7.63
C CYS A 26 -7.95 -6.87 8.95
N VAL A 27 -7.57 -7.93 9.68
CA VAL A 27 -6.75 -7.79 10.90
C VAL A 27 -5.41 -7.13 10.60
N GLY A 28 -4.71 -7.57 9.55
CA GLY A 28 -3.49 -6.92 9.08
C GLY A 28 -3.72 -5.44 8.74
N GLY A 29 -4.82 -5.13 8.05
CA GLY A 29 -5.20 -3.75 7.71
C GLY A 29 -5.39 -2.85 8.92
N MET A 30 -6.06 -3.33 9.99
CA MET A 30 -6.22 -2.59 11.24
C MET A 30 -4.89 -2.28 11.92
N ILE A 31 -3.99 -3.27 11.95
CA ILE A 31 -2.64 -3.10 12.51
C ILE A 31 -1.86 -2.07 11.68
N GLY A 32 -1.86 -2.21 10.36
CA GLY A 32 -1.17 -1.30 9.45
C GLY A 32 -1.70 0.14 9.54
N GLY A 33 -3.02 0.31 9.64
CA GLY A 33 -3.65 1.62 9.82
C GLY A 33 -3.28 2.29 11.13
N THR A 34 -3.19 1.53 12.23
CA THR A 34 -2.77 2.07 13.53
C THR A 34 -1.30 2.50 13.52
N LEU A 35 -0.45 1.74 12.83
CA LEU A 35 0.97 2.06 12.68
C LEU A 35 1.22 3.26 11.76
N VAL A 36 0.26 3.66 10.93
CA VAL A 36 0.46 4.71 9.93
C VAL A 36 0.87 6.04 10.55
N GLY A 37 0.26 6.42 11.68
CA GLY A 37 0.57 7.67 12.37
C GLY A 37 1.99 7.65 12.95
N VAL A 38 2.37 6.55 13.59
CA VAL A 38 3.71 6.37 14.17
C VAL A 38 4.79 6.36 13.08
N ILE A 39 4.55 5.65 11.98
CA ILE A 39 5.47 5.58 10.84
C ILE A 39 5.60 6.96 10.17
N ALA A 40 4.48 7.66 9.96
CA ALA A 40 4.47 8.99 9.37
C ALA A 40 5.29 9.99 10.21
N ASP A 41 5.17 9.95 11.54
CA ASP A 41 5.83 10.88 12.44
C ASP A 41 7.29 10.52 12.76
N GLN A 42 7.63 9.25 12.96
CA GLN A 42 8.99 8.85 13.36
C GLN A 42 9.92 8.54 12.18
N ILE A 43 9.45 7.74 11.22
CA ILE A 43 10.27 7.22 10.12
C ILE A 43 10.18 8.15 8.92
N GLY A 44 8.98 8.65 8.69
CA GLY A 44 8.64 9.54 7.62
C GLY A 44 7.77 8.97 6.53
N ARG A 45 7.13 9.86 5.79
CA ARG A 45 6.15 9.52 4.76
C ARG A 45 6.81 8.78 3.60
N LYS A 46 7.93 9.30 3.07
CA LYS A 46 8.69 8.68 1.98
C LYS A 46 9.35 7.36 2.40
N LYS A 47 10.08 7.36 3.52
CA LYS A 47 10.75 6.15 4.04
C LYS A 47 9.75 5.08 4.44
N GLY A 48 8.63 5.47 5.05
CA GLY A 48 7.51 4.60 5.36
C GLY A 48 6.93 3.91 4.12
N LEU A 49 6.76 4.62 3.00
CA LEU A 49 6.33 4.01 1.74
C LEU A 49 7.36 3.00 1.18
N ILE A 50 8.66 3.29 1.31
CA ILE A 50 9.72 2.37 0.87
C ILE A 50 9.73 1.08 1.71
N TYR A 51 9.67 1.21 3.05
CA TYR A 51 9.54 0.05 3.93
C TYR A 51 8.26 -0.74 3.65
N ASN A 52 7.18 -0.03 3.30
CA ASN A 52 5.94 -0.65 2.91
C ASN A 52 6.11 -1.54 1.66
N ASN A 53 6.84 -1.08 0.64
CA ASN A 53 7.11 -1.89 -0.54
C ASN A 53 7.91 -3.16 -0.25
N ILE A 54 8.80 -3.14 0.76
CA ILE A 54 9.50 -4.35 1.21
C ILE A 54 8.50 -5.36 1.80
N LEU A 55 7.54 -4.88 2.60
CA LEU A 55 6.45 -5.73 3.13
C LEU A 55 5.59 -6.31 2.00
N ALA A 56 5.25 -5.52 0.98
CA ALA A 56 4.54 -6.02 -0.20
C ALA A 56 5.34 -7.11 -0.93
N ALA A 57 6.66 -6.92 -1.08
CA ALA A 57 7.51 -7.89 -1.75
C ALA A 57 7.55 -9.22 -0.99
N ILE A 58 7.75 -9.18 0.33
CA ILE A 58 7.72 -10.37 1.19
C ILE A 58 6.36 -11.06 1.09
N ALA A 59 5.26 -10.30 1.18
CA ALA A 59 3.92 -10.86 1.11
C ALA A 59 3.61 -11.54 -0.24
N ALA A 60 4.05 -10.94 -1.35
CA ALA A 60 3.86 -11.49 -2.69
C ALA A 60 4.72 -12.72 -2.93
N LEU A 61 5.96 -12.75 -2.42
CA LEU A 61 6.80 -13.95 -2.45
C LEU A 61 6.18 -15.07 -1.61
N CYS A 62 5.71 -14.77 -0.40
CA CYS A 62 5.03 -15.76 0.45
C CYS A 62 3.78 -16.33 -0.25
N GLN A 63 2.94 -15.50 -0.86
CA GLN A 63 1.74 -15.95 -1.57
C GLN A 63 2.05 -16.69 -2.88
N GLY A 64 3.07 -16.25 -3.62
CA GLY A 64 3.50 -16.88 -4.86
C GLY A 64 4.13 -18.25 -4.67
N PHE A 65 4.96 -18.41 -3.63
CA PHE A 65 5.59 -19.68 -3.28
C PHE A 65 4.70 -20.62 -2.47
N ALA A 66 3.60 -20.13 -1.88
CA ALA A 66 2.66 -20.97 -1.13
C ALA A 66 2.13 -22.14 -1.96
N LYS A 67 1.89 -21.93 -3.28
CA LYS A 67 1.46 -23.00 -4.18
C LYS A 67 2.54 -24.08 -4.35
N HIS A 68 3.80 -23.69 -4.45
CA HIS A 68 4.90 -24.62 -4.69
C HIS A 68 5.23 -25.47 -3.44
N MET A 69 5.01 -24.91 -2.25
CA MET A 69 5.25 -25.59 -0.97
C MET A 69 4.04 -26.37 -0.43
N GLY A 70 2.83 -26.16 -0.98
CA GLY A 70 1.62 -26.81 -0.49
C GLY A 70 1.21 -26.43 0.94
N SER A 71 1.75 -25.33 1.48
CA SER A 71 1.51 -24.91 2.87
C SER A 71 0.47 -23.79 2.94
N CYS A 72 -0.73 -24.11 3.43
CA CYS A 72 -1.79 -23.13 3.66
C CYS A 72 -1.39 -22.04 4.66
N GLU A 73 -0.54 -22.34 5.66
CA GLU A 73 -0.12 -21.37 6.67
C GLU A 73 0.70 -20.23 6.07
N MET A 74 1.55 -20.53 5.08
CA MET A 74 2.35 -19.50 4.40
C MET A 74 1.49 -18.56 3.55
N PHE A 75 0.39 -19.07 2.99
CA PHE A 75 -0.60 -18.25 2.29
C PHE A 75 -1.33 -17.31 3.26
N ILE A 76 -1.77 -17.83 4.41
CA ILE A 76 -2.44 -17.06 5.47
C ILE A 76 -1.51 -15.98 6.04
N LEU A 77 -0.23 -16.30 6.29
CA LEU A 77 0.78 -15.33 6.71
C LEU A 77 1.02 -14.26 5.65
N GLY A 78 1.12 -14.64 4.37
CA GLY A 78 1.24 -13.68 3.27
C GLY A 78 0.05 -12.72 3.21
N ARG A 79 -1.16 -13.20 3.53
CA ARG A 79 -2.39 -12.39 3.61
C ARG A 79 -2.41 -11.42 4.78
N LEU A 80 -1.86 -11.82 5.93
CA LEU A 80 -1.65 -10.91 7.05
C LEU A 80 -0.68 -9.78 6.66
N ILE A 81 0.48 -10.12 6.06
CA ILE A 81 1.52 -9.15 5.69
C ILE A 81 1.01 -8.18 4.62
N ILE A 82 0.31 -8.67 3.58
CA ILE A 82 -0.28 -7.79 2.57
C ILE A 82 -1.40 -6.92 3.15
N GLY A 83 -2.13 -7.41 4.16
CA GLY A 83 -3.10 -6.63 4.92
C GLY A 83 -2.44 -5.45 5.64
N VAL A 84 -1.35 -5.70 6.36
CA VAL A 84 -0.55 -4.63 7.02
C VAL A 84 -0.05 -3.62 5.98
N ASN A 85 0.49 -4.11 4.86
CA ASN A 85 0.96 -3.27 3.77
C ASN A 85 -0.15 -2.36 3.21
N ALA A 86 -1.33 -2.93 2.95
CA ALA A 86 -2.48 -2.20 2.43
C ALA A 86 -2.98 -1.15 3.44
N GLY A 87 -3.02 -1.49 4.73
CA GLY A 87 -3.41 -0.56 5.79
C GLY A 87 -2.47 0.64 5.91
N ILE A 88 -1.15 0.40 5.86
CA ILE A 88 -0.15 1.47 5.86
C ILE A 88 -0.31 2.32 4.59
N ASN A 89 -0.42 1.70 3.42
CA ASN A 89 -0.52 2.43 2.15
C ASN A 89 -1.78 3.30 2.08
N ALA A 90 -2.91 2.77 2.55
CA ALA A 90 -4.20 3.45 2.53
C ALA A 90 -4.21 4.75 3.34
N GLY A 91 -3.43 4.85 4.42
CA GLY A 91 -3.27 6.09 5.19
C GLY A 91 -2.07 6.94 4.75
N LEU A 92 -0.93 6.33 4.45
CA LEU A 92 0.31 7.06 4.21
C LEU A 92 0.33 7.73 2.82
N ALA A 93 -0.26 7.09 1.81
CA ALA A 93 -0.34 7.65 0.46
C ALA A 93 -1.16 8.95 0.40
N PRO A 94 -2.41 9.04 0.91
CA PRO A 94 -3.15 10.30 0.90
C PRO A 94 -2.50 11.37 1.77
N ILE A 95 -1.87 11.02 2.91
CA ILE A 95 -1.09 11.98 3.72
C ILE A 95 0.05 12.56 2.89
N TYR A 96 0.82 11.70 2.21
CA TYR A 96 1.93 12.14 1.36
C TYR A 96 1.43 13.03 0.21
N LEU A 97 0.38 12.61 -0.50
CA LEU A 97 -0.19 13.36 -1.62
C LEU A 97 -0.77 14.71 -1.19
N THR A 98 -1.41 14.81 -0.03
CA THR A 98 -1.97 16.06 0.48
C THR A 98 -0.91 17.02 1.01
N GLU A 99 0.21 16.51 1.53
CA GLU A 99 1.36 17.32 1.95
C GLU A 99 2.17 17.89 0.78
N ILE A 100 2.22 17.21 -0.38
CA ILE A 100 2.88 17.71 -1.60
C ILE A 100 1.97 18.57 -2.49
N SER A 101 0.65 18.54 -2.28
CA SER A 101 -0.29 19.25 -3.15
C SER A 101 -0.57 20.68 -2.65
N PRO A 102 -0.73 21.66 -3.57
CA PRO A 102 -1.20 23.00 -3.23
C PRO A 102 -2.52 22.93 -2.48
N VAL A 103 -2.75 23.82 -1.50
CA VAL A 103 -3.96 23.85 -0.66
C VAL A 103 -5.25 23.78 -1.49
N ALA A 104 -5.29 24.48 -2.64
CA ALA A 104 -6.42 24.49 -3.56
C ALA A 104 -6.70 23.16 -4.29
N LEU A 105 -5.70 22.28 -4.42
CA LEU A 105 -5.77 21.02 -5.17
C LEU A 105 -5.84 19.78 -4.28
N ARG A 106 -5.67 19.90 -2.96
CA ARG A 106 -5.69 18.76 -2.02
C ARG A 106 -6.93 17.88 -2.17
N GLY A 107 -8.10 18.49 -2.39
CA GLY A 107 -9.35 17.77 -2.64
C GLY A 107 -9.34 16.98 -3.94
N ALA A 108 -8.91 17.60 -5.04
CA ALA A 108 -8.82 16.95 -6.36
C ALA A 108 -7.85 15.77 -6.36
N VAL A 109 -6.72 15.91 -5.68
CA VAL A 109 -5.71 14.84 -5.55
C VAL A 109 -6.26 13.64 -4.77
N GLY A 110 -7.02 13.88 -3.70
CA GLY A 110 -7.72 12.81 -2.97
C GLY A 110 -8.73 12.06 -3.85
N THR A 111 -9.51 12.77 -4.67
CA THR A 111 -10.46 12.16 -5.61
C THR A 111 -9.76 11.32 -6.68
N VAL A 112 -8.65 11.82 -7.26
CA VAL A 112 -7.86 11.06 -8.25
C VAL A 112 -7.28 9.80 -7.61
N TYR A 113 -6.76 9.87 -6.39
CA TYR A 113 -6.26 8.71 -5.67
C TYR A 113 -7.34 7.64 -5.49
N GLN A 114 -8.53 8.02 -5.04
CA GLN A 114 -9.66 7.10 -4.89
C GLN A 114 -10.07 6.49 -6.24
N PHE A 115 -10.11 7.31 -7.30
CA PHE A 115 -10.42 6.84 -8.65
C PHE A 115 -9.41 5.79 -9.15
N VAL A 116 -8.11 6.02 -8.92
CA VAL A 116 -7.05 5.05 -9.25
C VAL A 116 -7.22 3.74 -8.46
N ILE A 117 -7.58 3.81 -7.18
CA ILE A 117 -7.90 2.60 -6.38
C ILE A 117 -9.08 1.86 -7.01
N THR A 118 -10.17 2.55 -7.34
CA THR A 118 -11.35 1.91 -7.94
C THR A 118 -11.03 1.26 -9.29
N ILE A 119 -10.26 1.92 -10.16
CA ILE A 119 -9.79 1.33 -11.42
C ILE A 119 -8.92 0.10 -11.16
N SER A 120 -8.02 0.16 -10.16
CA SER A 120 -7.15 -0.97 -9.82
C SER A 120 -7.94 -2.18 -9.34
N ILE A 121 -9.01 -1.96 -8.56
CA ILE A 121 -9.93 -3.03 -8.13
C ILE A 121 -10.66 -3.62 -9.34
N LEU A 122 -11.15 -2.78 -10.25
CA LEU A 122 -11.81 -3.24 -11.49
C LEU A 122 -10.86 -4.08 -12.35
N LEU A 123 -9.62 -3.63 -12.55
CA LEU A 123 -8.59 -4.38 -13.28
C LEU A 123 -8.26 -5.70 -12.58
N SER A 124 -8.17 -5.70 -11.24
CA SER A 124 -7.97 -6.93 -10.45
C SER A 124 -9.09 -7.95 -10.68
N GLN A 125 -10.35 -7.49 -10.70
CA GLN A 125 -11.50 -8.35 -11.01
C GLN A 125 -11.46 -8.90 -12.45
N LEU A 126 -11.04 -8.08 -13.42
CA LEU A 126 -10.88 -8.52 -14.81
C LEU A 126 -9.77 -9.56 -14.98
N LEU A 127 -8.63 -9.36 -14.31
CA LEU A 127 -7.51 -10.31 -14.33
C LEU A 127 -7.85 -11.60 -13.57
N GLY A 128 -8.67 -11.52 -12.53
CA GLY A 128 -9.17 -12.65 -11.76
C GLY A 128 -10.19 -13.53 -12.50
N LEU A 129 -10.63 -13.14 -13.69
CA LEU A 129 -11.55 -13.93 -14.48
C LEU A 129 -10.90 -15.25 -14.93
N HIS A 130 -11.68 -16.35 -14.88
CA HIS A 130 -11.22 -17.70 -15.23
C HIS A 130 -10.61 -17.80 -16.64
N SER A 131 -11.05 -16.95 -17.56
CA SER A 131 -10.57 -16.87 -18.95
C SER A 131 -9.22 -16.17 -19.15
N VAL A 132 -8.69 -15.48 -18.12
CA VAL A 132 -7.47 -14.66 -18.24
C VAL A 132 -6.33 -15.25 -17.39
N LEU A 133 -6.36 -15.03 -16.07
CA LEU A 133 -5.37 -15.54 -15.13
C LEU A 133 -5.97 -16.35 -13.97
N GLY A 134 -7.31 -16.45 -13.87
CA GLY A 134 -8.02 -17.20 -12.84
C GLY A 134 -8.00 -18.73 -13.00
N THR A 135 -7.08 -19.28 -13.79
CA THR A 135 -6.91 -20.75 -13.95
C THR A 135 -6.14 -21.32 -12.75
N GLU A 136 -6.45 -22.56 -12.32
CA GLU A 136 -5.78 -23.27 -11.21
C GLU A 136 -4.25 -23.23 -11.28
N ASP A 137 -3.69 -23.14 -12.49
CA ASP A 137 -2.25 -23.06 -12.70
C ASP A 137 -1.61 -21.68 -12.57
N ARG A 138 -2.36 -20.60 -12.79
CA ARG A 138 -1.80 -19.24 -12.95
C ARG A 138 -2.15 -18.27 -11.83
N TRP A 139 -2.97 -18.67 -10.86
CA TRP A 139 -3.29 -17.82 -9.71
C TRP A 139 -2.08 -17.24 -8.94
N PRO A 140 -0.91 -17.91 -8.82
CA PRO A 140 0.25 -17.30 -8.16
C PRO A 140 0.82 -16.12 -8.95
N PHE A 141 0.68 -16.13 -10.29
CA PHE A 141 1.13 -15.04 -11.15
C PHE A 141 0.30 -13.76 -10.96
N LEU A 142 -0.97 -13.86 -10.54
CA LEU A 142 -1.77 -12.69 -10.13
C LEU A 142 -1.12 -11.97 -8.94
N PHE A 143 -0.65 -12.74 -7.94
CA PHE A 143 0.03 -12.17 -6.78
C PHE A 143 1.40 -11.60 -7.13
N LEU A 144 2.18 -12.31 -7.96
CA LEU A 144 3.46 -11.79 -8.49
C LEU A 144 3.27 -10.54 -9.36
N PHE A 145 2.16 -10.41 -10.11
CA PHE A 145 1.89 -9.21 -10.89
C PHE A 145 1.75 -7.97 -10.00
N THR A 146 1.34 -8.14 -8.74
CA THR A 146 1.26 -7.07 -7.74
C THR A 146 2.64 -6.53 -7.34
N LEU A 147 3.72 -7.27 -7.59
CA LEU A 147 5.10 -6.77 -7.44
C LEU A 147 5.44 -5.70 -8.47
N LEU A 148 4.83 -5.72 -9.65
CA LEU A 148 5.12 -4.77 -10.72
C LEU A 148 4.76 -3.32 -10.32
N PRO A 149 3.55 -3.00 -9.80
CA PRO A 149 3.27 -1.68 -9.29
C PRO A 149 4.08 -1.35 -8.03
N ALA A 150 4.38 -2.30 -7.16
CA ALA A 150 5.25 -2.06 -5.99
C ALA A 150 6.68 -1.68 -6.40
N PHE A 151 7.21 -2.31 -7.45
CA PHE A 151 8.52 -2.01 -8.00
C PHE A 151 8.52 -0.65 -8.70
N LEU A 152 7.51 -0.35 -9.53
CA LEU A 152 7.30 0.97 -10.13
C LEU A 152 7.22 2.06 -9.06
N GLN A 153 6.48 1.83 -7.98
CA GLN A 153 6.38 2.75 -6.86
C GLN A 153 7.75 2.93 -6.18
N THR A 154 8.51 1.85 -5.98
CA THR A 154 9.87 1.90 -5.42
C THR A 154 10.85 2.68 -6.29
N ILE A 155 10.72 2.65 -7.61
CA ILE A 155 11.57 3.42 -8.54
C ILE A 155 11.12 4.89 -8.61
N THR A 156 9.82 5.14 -8.52
CA THR A 156 9.25 6.50 -8.62
C THR A 156 9.48 7.30 -7.34
N LEU A 157 9.42 6.66 -6.17
CA LEU A 157 9.61 7.28 -4.84
C LEU A 157 10.95 8.02 -4.66
N PRO A 158 12.12 7.48 -5.07
CA PRO A 158 13.39 8.19 -5.06
C PRO A 158 13.36 9.49 -5.87
N CYS A 159 12.63 9.49 -7.00
CA CYS A 159 12.50 10.63 -7.90
C CYS A 159 11.57 11.72 -7.35
N CYS A 160 10.63 11.37 -6.46
CA CYS A 160 9.80 12.35 -5.77
C CYS A 160 10.53 12.96 -4.54
N PRO A 161 10.51 14.29 -4.35
CA PRO A 161 11.11 14.94 -3.20
C PRO A 161 10.41 14.52 -1.90
N GLU A 162 11.17 14.52 -0.81
CA GLU A 162 10.65 14.26 0.53
C GLU A 162 9.71 15.40 0.96
N THR A 163 8.65 15.11 1.74
CA THR A 163 7.64 16.12 2.04
C THR A 163 8.25 17.29 2.82
N PRO A 164 8.01 18.55 2.39
CA PRO A 164 8.62 19.74 2.99
C PRO A 164 8.39 19.87 4.50
N LYS A 165 7.19 19.48 4.98
CA LYS A 165 6.82 19.46 6.41
C LYS A 165 7.73 18.55 7.23
N GLN A 166 8.16 17.43 6.67
CA GLN A 166 8.96 16.46 7.40
C GLN A 166 10.44 16.85 7.47
N VAL A 167 10.96 17.47 6.40
CA VAL A 167 12.31 18.07 6.38
C VAL A 167 12.41 19.22 7.39
N LEU A 168 11.35 20.02 7.53
CA LEU A 168 11.27 21.08 8.53
C LEU A 168 11.25 20.53 9.96
N LYS A 169 10.41 19.50 10.21
CA LYS A 169 10.19 18.92 11.55
C LYS A 169 11.37 18.07 12.05
N VAL A 170 12.03 17.30 11.17
CA VAL A 170 13.07 16.33 11.57
C VAL A 170 14.49 16.92 11.46
N THR A 171 14.77 17.73 10.43
CA THR A 171 16.15 18.19 10.18
C THR A 171 16.39 19.65 10.57
N ARG A 172 15.35 20.44 10.89
CA ARG A 172 15.42 21.90 11.06
C ARG A 172 16.13 22.62 9.91
N ASN A 173 16.23 21.97 8.74
CA ASN A 173 17.10 22.40 7.67
C ASN A 173 16.26 23.09 6.60
N GLU A 174 16.00 24.37 6.86
CA GLU A 174 15.14 25.25 6.06
C GLU A 174 15.53 25.27 4.58
N ILE A 175 16.82 25.10 4.29
CA ILE A 175 17.35 25.11 2.92
C ILE A 175 16.80 23.92 2.12
N LYS A 176 16.79 22.70 2.68
CA LYS A 176 16.26 21.51 1.98
C LYS A 176 14.74 21.56 1.82
N ALA A 177 14.02 22.12 2.80
CA ALA A 177 12.57 22.30 2.71
C ALA A 177 12.22 23.33 1.62
N LYS A 178 12.94 24.45 1.57
CA LYS A 178 12.80 25.47 0.52
C LYS A 178 13.14 24.91 -0.86
N GLN A 179 14.17 24.09 -0.97
CA GLN A 179 14.58 23.48 -2.25
C GLN A 179 13.59 22.43 -2.75
N ALA A 180 13.00 21.62 -1.84
CA ALA A 180 11.89 20.73 -2.17
C ALA A 180 10.64 21.50 -2.60
N LEU A 181 10.30 22.60 -1.92
CA LEU A 181 9.19 23.50 -2.28
C LEU A 181 9.39 24.17 -3.64
N ILE A 182 10.60 24.68 -3.94
CA ILE A 182 10.94 25.28 -5.23
C ILE A 182 10.83 24.24 -6.36
N TRP A 183 11.29 23.01 -6.12
CA TRP A 183 11.15 21.92 -7.10
C TRP A 183 9.69 21.53 -7.33
N LEU A 184 8.89 21.50 -6.26
CA LEU A 184 7.48 21.05 -6.30
C LEU A 184 6.53 22.09 -6.91
N ARG A 185 6.74 23.38 -6.62
CA ARG A 185 5.94 24.49 -7.17
C ARG A 185 6.51 25.09 -8.46
N GLY A 186 7.78 24.85 -8.78
CA GLY A 186 8.46 25.47 -9.92
C GLY A 186 8.60 27.00 -9.81
N SER A 187 8.36 27.58 -8.62
CA SER A 187 8.42 29.02 -8.35
C SER A 187 9.37 29.31 -7.19
N LEU A 188 10.15 30.39 -7.31
CA LEU A 188 11.06 30.87 -6.27
C LEU A 188 10.33 31.51 -5.08
N ASP A 189 9.06 31.90 -5.25
CA ASP A 189 8.28 32.61 -4.25
C ASP A 189 7.48 31.67 -3.34
N VAL A 190 8.21 30.79 -2.64
CA VAL A 190 7.67 29.84 -1.64
C VAL A 190 7.87 30.33 -0.21
N HIS A 191 8.24 31.61 -0.03
CA HIS A 191 8.57 32.16 1.29
C HIS A 191 7.34 32.28 2.20
N ALA A 192 6.19 32.69 1.65
CA ALA A 192 4.94 32.80 2.40
C ALA A 192 4.40 31.43 2.84
N GLU A 193 4.49 30.42 1.97
CA GLU A 193 4.08 29.04 2.29
C GLU A 193 4.99 28.38 3.33
N LEU A 194 6.29 28.69 3.29
CA LEU A 194 7.26 28.23 4.29
C LEU A 194 6.97 28.82 5.68
N GLU A 195 6.59 30.10 5.74
CA GLU A 195 6.18 30.78 6.98
C GLU A 195 4.85 30.22 7.53
N GLU A 196 3.87 29.97 6.67
CA GLU A 196 2.59 29.35 7.07
C GLU A 196 2.81 27.92 7.60
N MET A 197 3.65 27.12 6.95
CA MET A 197 4.03 25.79 7.44
C MET A 197 4.78 25.81 8.78
N LYS A 198 5.53 26.87 9.08
CA LYS A 198 6.18 27.07 10.39
C LYS A 198 5.17 27.44 11.48
N GLY A 199 4.12 28.18 11.14
CA GLY A 199 3.06 28.59 12.07
C GLY A 199 2.12 27.43 12.47
N GLU A 200 2.00 26.39 11.66
CA GLU A 200 1.23 25.17 11.97
C GLU A 200 1.98 24.14 12.84
N LEU A 201 3.28 24.36 13.12
CA LEU A 201 4.17 23.46 13.87
C LEU A 201 4.33 23.89 15.33
#